data_AF-A0A0Q4QQZ8-F1
#
_entry.id   AF-A0A0Q4QQZ8-F1
#
_cell.length_a   1.000
_cell.length_b   1.000
_cell.length_c   1.000
_cell.angle_alpha   90.00
_cell.angle_beta   90.00
_cell.angle_gamma   90.00
#
_symmetry.space_group_name_H-M   'P 1'
#
loop_
_entity.id
_entity.type
_entity.pdbx_description
1 polymer ?
#
loop_
_entity_poly.entity_id
_entity_poly.type
_entity_poly.pdbx_seq_one_letter_code
_entity_poly.pdbx_strand_id
1 'polypeptide(L)'
;MNMMDQPVTHIKFGIGRVVGKEDGKINVLFSNAIGEKSFQYPEAFAQFLQMNNSDLQNFIISEYQSKQEKLLREEADQLAAVLAERKTPEKSTKSSKKKAESKKKQ
;
A
#
# COMPACT_ATOMS: atom_id res chain seq x y z
N MET A 1 -20.27 8.53 -6.74
CA MET A 1 -20.29 9.12 -5.39
C MET A 1 -19.27 10.26 -5.34
N ASN A 2 -19.71 11.49 -5.03
CA ASN A 2 -18.84 12.67 -5.04
C ASN A 2 -18.31 12.93 -3.62
N MET A 3 -17.03 12.66 -3.39
CA MET A 3 -16.36 12.86 -2.08
C MET A 3 -15.66 14.23 -1.95
N MET A 4 -15.72 15.06 -3.00
CA MET A 4 -15.19 16.42 -2.97
C MET A 4 -16.02 17.31 -2.03
N ASP A 5 -15.35 18.23 -1.33
CA ASP A 5 -15.93 19.15 -0.34
C ASP A 5 -16.59 18.47 0.87
N GLN A 6 -16.36 17.17 1.05
CA GLN A 6 -16.94 16.45 2.19
C GLN A 6 -16.21 16.78 3.49
N PRO A 7 -16.95 17.02 4.59
CA PRO A 7 -16.35 17.16 5.90
C PRO A 7 -15.83 15.80 6.38
N VAL A 8 -14.60 15.83 6.89
CA VAL A 8 -13.90 14.66 7.41
C VAL A 8 -13.31 15.02 8.77
N THR A 9 -13.27 14.08 9.70
CA THR A 9 -12.69 14.27 11.02
C THR A 9 -11.45 13.40 11.16
N HIS A 10 -10.32 14.01 11.46
CA HIS A 10 -9.08 13.33 11.76
C HIS A 10 -8.90 13.23 13.27
N ILE A 11 -8.52 12.06 13.78
CA ILE A 11 -8.35 11.81 15.23
C ILE A 11 -7.39 12.79 15.91
N LYS A 12 -6.32 13.19 15.21
CA LYS A 12 -5.27 14.11 15.72
C LYS A 12 -5.44 15.58 15.31
N PHE A 13 -6.08 15.85 14.17
CA PHE A 13 -6.15 17.21 13.59
C PHE A 13 -7.55 17.82 13.71
N GLY A 14 -8.54 17.03 14.13
CA GLY A 14 -9.92 17.47 14.24
C GLY A 14 -10.61 17.55 12.89
N ILE A 15 -11.48 18.53 12.73
CA ILE A 15 -12.34 18.68 11.55
C ILE A 15 -11.55 19.26 10.38
N GLY A 16 -11.62 18.59 9.24
CA GLY A 16 -11.11 19.02 7.95
C GLY A 16 -12.13 18.82 6.84
N ARG A 17 -11.75 19.21 5.63
CA ARG A 17 -12.60 19.16 4.44
C ARG A 17 -11.80 18.64 3.26
N VAL A 18 -12.35 17.69 2.52
CA VAL A 18 -11.68 17.16 1.32
C VAL A 18 -11.68 18.23 0.22
N VAL A 19 -10.49 18.68 -0.18
CA VAL A 19 -10.30 19.68 -1.24
C VAL A 19 -9.87 19.07 -2.56
N GLY A 20 -9.38 17.83 -2.55
CA GLY A 20 -8.97 17.14 -3.76
C GLY A 20 -8.79 15.64 -3.55
N LYS A 21 -8.76 14.90 -4.66
CA LYS A 21 -8.33 13.50 -4.69
C LYS A 21 -7.55 13.26 -5.98
N GLU A 22 -6.40 12.62 -5.89
CA GLU A 22 -5.54 12.34 -7.04
C GLU A 22 -4.74 11.07 -6.79
N ASP A 23 -4.65 10.18 -7.79
CA ASP A 23 -3.82 8.97 -7.77
C ASP A 23 -3.82 8.15 -6.46
N GLY A 24 -5.03 7.84 -5.96
CA GLY A 24 -5.17 7.06 -4.72
C GLY A 24 -4.74 7.82 -3.47
N LYS A 25 -4.68 9.15 -3.53
CA LYS A 25 -4.49 10.05 -2.39
C LYS A 25 -5.63 11.05 -2.33
N ILE A 26 -5.87 11.58 -1.15
CA ILE A 26 -6.86 12.62 -0.87
C ILE A 26 -6.21 13.80 -0.19
N ASN A 27 -6.52 15.00 -0.66
CA ASN A 27 -6.10 16.25 -0.04
C ASN A 27 -7.24 16.75 0.85
N VAL A 28 -6.91 16.94 2.12
CA VAL A 28 -7.82 17.42 3.16
C VAL A 28 -7.25 18.72 3.70
N LEU A 29 -8.06 19.76 3.62
CA LEU A 29 -7.78 21.05 4.22
C LEU A 29 -8.35 21.05 5.63
N PHE A 30 -7.46 21.11 6.62
CA PHE A 30 -7.82 21.27 8.01
C PHE A 30 -7.90 22.75 8.37
N SER A 31 -8.53 23.04 9.52
CA SER A 31 -8.62 24.41 10.04
C SER A 31 -7.24 25.11 10.09
N ASN A 32 -7.25 26.44 9.95
CA ASN A 32 -6.10 27.33 9.67
C ASN A 32 -4.77 27.06 10.40
N ALA A 33 -4.76 26.36 11.54
CA ALA A 33 -3.55 26.00 12.25
C ALA A 33 -2.76 24.82 11.63
N ILE A 34 -3.40 23.98 10.81
CA ILE A 34 -2.78 22.76 10.23
C ILE A 34 -2.54 22.91 8.71
N GLY A 35 -3.49 23.54 7.99
CA GLY A 35 -3.43 23.69 6.54
C GLY A 35 -3.88 22.46 5.75
N GLU A 36 -3.45 22.38 4.49
CA GLU A 36 -3.74 21.26 3.61
C GLU A 36 -2.79 20.08 3.85
N LYS A 37 -3.35 18.86 3.87
CA LYS A 37 -2.58 17.63 3.94
C LYS A 37 -3.10 16.57 3.00
N SER A 38 -2.17 15.87 2.36
CA SER A 38 -2.44 14.70 1.55
C SER A 38 -2.33 13.41 2.37
N PHE A 39 -3.29 12.50 2.20
CA PHE A 39 -3.30 11.18 2.83
C PHE A 39 -3.52 10.08 1.80
N GLN A 40 -3.06 8.86 2.09
CA GLN A 40 -3.33 7.71 1.24
C GLN A 40 -4.79 7.26 1.34
N TYR A 41 -5.41 7.06 0.19
CA TYR A 41 -6.77 6.55 0.05
C TYR A 41 -6.73 5.13 -0.51
N PRO A 42 -7.54 4.19 0.00
CA PRO A 42 -8.53 4.33 1.07
C PRO A 42 -7.97 4.16 2.51
N GLU A 43 -6.68 3.88 2.67
CA GLU A 43 -6.07 3.43 3.93
C GLU A 43 -6.18 4.44 5.10
N ALA A 44 -6.01 5.73 4.84
CA ALA A 44 -6.07 6.73 5.90
C ALA A 44 -7.46 6.84 6.55
N PHE A 45 -8.53 6.48 5.84
CA PHE A 45 -9.91 6.47 6.36
C PHE A 45 -10.23 5.28 7.27
N ALA A 46 -9.38 4.26 7.28
CA ALA A 46 -9.54 3.13 8.20
C ALA A 46 -8.98 3.46 9.59
N GLN A 47 -7.92 4.27 9.65
CA GLN A 47 -7.10 4.38 10.87
C GLN A 47 -6.94 5.80 11.41
N PHE A 48 -7.06 6.83 10.56
CA PHE A 48 -6.74 8.22 10.94
C PHE A 48 -7.86 9.22 10.63
N LEU A 49 -8.64 8.98 9.58
CA LEU A 49 -9.72 9.83 9.08
C LEU A 49 -11.06 9.13 9.24
N GLN A 50 -12.09 9.88 9.59
CA GLN A 50 -13.46 9.41 9.70
C GLN A 50 -14.35 10.34 8.88
N MET A 51 -15.05 9.80 7.89
CA MET A 51 -16.04 10.58 7.14
C MET A 51 -17.28 10.82 7.99
N ASN A 52 -17.85 12.02 7.87
CA ASN A 52 -19.14 12.31 8.49
C ASN A 52 -20.29 11.52 7.83
N ASN A 53 -20.10 11.09 6.58
CA ASN A 53 -21.06 10.28 5.84
C ASN A 53 -20.80 8.78 6.07
N SER A 54 -21.74 8.11 6.74
CA SER A 54 -21.65 6.68 7.07
C SER A 54 -21.60 5.78 5.83
N ASP A 55 -22.36 6.11 4.78
CA ASP A 55 -22.35 5.36 3.52
C ASP A 55 -20.98 5.38 2.85
N LEU A 56 -20.35 6.55 2.81
CA LEU A 56 -19.03 6.74 2.21
C LEU A 56 -17.95 6.08 3.08
N GLN A 57 -18.03 6.24 4.40
CA GLN A 57 -17.11 5.55 5.32
C GLN A 57 -17.17 4.03 5.11
N ASN A 58 -18.38 3.44 5.02
CA ASN A 58 -18.55 2.01 4.85
C ASN A 58 -18.02 1.53 3.49
N PHE A 59 -18.32 2.27 2.42
CA PHE A 59 -17.78 1.98 1.09
C PHE A 59 -16.25 1.99 1.07
N ILE A 60 -15.61 3.00 1.69
CA ILE A 60 -14.16 3.13 1.75
C ILE A 60 -13.53 1.99 2.56
N ILE A 61 -14.12 1.66 3.71
CA ILE A 61 -13.66 0.55 4.56
C ILE A 61 -13.77 -0.78 3.81
N SER A 62 -14.86 -1.01 3.08
CA SER A 62 -15.08 -2.23 2.30
C SER A 62 -14.06 -2.36 1.16
N GLU A 63 -13.79 -1.27 0.43
CA GLU A 63 -12.73 -1.21 -0.59
C GLU A 63 -11.35 -1.45 0.03
N TYR A 64 -11.06 -0.84 1.18
CA TYR A 64 -9.80 -1.03 1.91
C TYR A 64 -9.60 -2.49 2.31
N GLN A 65 -10.61 -3.14 2.89
CA GLN A 65 -10.53 -4.54 3.30
C GLN A 65 -10.30 -5.47 2.10
N SER A 66 -11.03 -5.27 1.00
CA SER A 66 -10.84 -6.06 -0.22
C SER A 66 -9.42 -5.96 -0.79
N LYS A 67 -8.81 -4.78 -0.68
CA LYS A 67 -7.45 -4.52 -1.15
C LYS A 67 -6.39 -5.09 -0.19
N GLN A 68 -6.61 -4.92 1.12
CA GLN A 68 -5.77 -5.47 2.18
C GLN A 68 -5.72 -7.00 2.14
N GLU A 69 -6.85 -7.68 1.99
CA GLU A 69 -6.90 -9.15 2.00
C GLU A 69 -6.07 -9.76 0.86
N LYS A 70 -6.12 -9.16 -0.32
CA LYS A 70 -5.28 -9.57 -1.46
C LYS A 70 -3.79 -9.41 -1.16
N LEU A 71 -3.41 -8.24 -0.66
CA LEU A 71 -2.02 -7.93 -0.28
C LEU A 71 -1.51 -8.88 0.80
N LEU A 72 -2.31 -9.15 1.84
CA LEU A 72 -1.95 -10.05 2.93
C LEU A 72 -1.75 -11.48 2.44
N ARG A 73 -2.58 -11.93 1.47
CA ARG A 73 -2.46 -13.26 0.87
C ARG A 73 -1.17 -13.40 0.07
N GLU A 74 -0.85 -12.40 -0.75
CA GLU A 74 0.38 -12.37 -1.54
C GLU A 74 1.62 -12.27 -0.65
N GLU A 75 1.57 -11.48 0.41
CA GLU A 75 2.67 -11.34 1.36
C GLU A 75 2.89 -12.65 2.14
N ALA A 76 1.82 -13.31 2.60
CA ALA A 76 1.91 -14.60 3.28
C ALA A 76 2.53 -15.69 2.39
N ASP A 77 2.17 -15.73 1.11
CA ASP A 77 2.75 -16.66 0.13
C ASP A 77 4.25 -16.38 -0.09
N GLN A 78 4.62 -15.11 -0.29
CA GLN A 78 6.02 -14.71 -0.42
C GLN A 78 6.84 -15.02 0.83
N LEU A 79 6.31 -14.76 2.02
CA LEU A 79 6.99 -15.03 3.29
C LEU A 79 7.15 -16.54 3.52
N ALA A 80 6.14 -17.34 3.15
CA ALA A 80 6.24 -18.80 3.16
C ALA A 80 7.30 -19.31 2.19
N ALA A 81 7.39 -18.76 0.97
CA ALA A 81 8.40 -19.10 -0.01
C ALA A 81 9.82 -18.78 0.49
N VAL A 82 10.04 -17.59 1.06
CA VAL A 82 11.35 -17.18 1.62
C VAL A 82 11.76 -18.04 2.82
N LEU A 83 10.80 -18.41 3.68
CA LEU A 83 11.08 -19.29 4.82
C LEU A 83 11.36 -20.74 4.38
N ALA A 84 10.67 -21.23 3.34
CA ALA A 84 10.94 -22.54 2.75
C ALA A 84 12.34 -22.58 2.11
N GLU A 85 12.74 -21.53 1.39
CA GLU A 85 14.07 -21.42 0.79
C GLU A 85 15.19 -21.35 1.84
N ARG A 86 14.92 -20.74 3.00
CA ARG A 86 15.87 -20.68 4.14
C ARG A 86 15.93 -21.98 4.95
N LYS A 87 14.94 -22.88 4.84
CA LYS A 87 14.85 -24.14 5.60
C LYS A 87 15.30 -25.38 4.83
N THR A 88 15.77 -25.26 3.59
CA THR A 88 16.51 -26.35 2.92
C THR A 88 18.00 -26.30 3.27
N PRO A 89 18.51 -27.16 4.16
CA PRO A 89 19.93 -27.45 4.23
C PRO A 89 20.27 -28.53 3.21
N GLU A 90 20.60 -28.17 1.95
CA GLU A 90 21.36 -29.08 1.09
C GLU A 90 22.51 -28.38 0.34
N LYS A 91 23.70 -28.63 0.90
CA LYS A 91 24.97 -28.80 0.18
C LYS A 91 24.79 -29.66 -1.07
N SER A 92 25.20 -29.16 -2.24
CA SER A 92 25.96 -29.92 -3.26
C SER A 92 26.39 -28.97 -4.39
N THR A 93 27.54 -28.32 -4.25
CA THR A 93 28.82 -28.70 -4.88
C THR A 93 28.80 -28.88 -6.40
N LYS A 94 29.57 -27.99 -7.07
CA LYS A 94 30.44 -28.22 -8.25
C LYS A 94 29.75 -28.96 -9.42
N SER A 95 29.65 -28.40 -10.63
CA SER A 95 30.79 -28.28 -11.56
C SER A 95 30.33 -27.72 -12.90
N SER A 96 30.95 -26.62 -13.33
CA SER A 96 31.72 -26.52 -14.58
C SER A 96 31.23 -27.25 -15.85
N LYS A 97 30.99 -26.51 -16.96
CA LYS A 97 31.96 -26.38 -18.08
C LYS A 97 31.41 -25.70 -19.35
N LYS A 98 32.20 -24.70 -19.79
CA LYS A 98 32.71 -24.45 -21.16
C LYS A 98 31.77 -23.97 -22.28
N LYS A 99 32.00 -22.73 -22.71
CA LYS A 99 32.68 -22.31 -23.98
C LYS A 99 32.54 -20.76 -24.06
N ALA A 100 33.51 -19.94 -24.42
CA ALA A 100 34.76 -20.14 -25.13
C ALA A 100 35.63 -18.88 -24.93
N GLU A 101 36.94 -19.04 -24.72
CA GLU A 101 37.94 -18.20 -25.41
C GLU A 101 39.32 -18.86 -25.34
N SER A 102 39.59 -19.76 -26.29
CA SER A 102 40.94 -20.17 -26.69
C SER A 102 40.85 -20.91 -28.02
N LYS A 103 40.87 -20.14 -29.12
CA LYS A 103 41.64 -20.37 -30.38
C LYS A 103 40.96 -19.74 -31.60
N LYS A 104 41.57 -18.66 -32.10
CA LYS A 104 41.93 -18.48 -33.52
C LYS A 104 43.15 -17.55 -33.52
N LYS A 105 44.38 -18.06 -33.49
CA LYS A 105 45.15 -18.69 -34.59
C LYS A 105 45.33 -17.71 -35.75
N GLN A 106 46.45 -16.99 -35.77
CA GLN A 106 47.37 -16.96 -36.92
C GLN A 106 48.73 -16.42 -36.50
#